data_AF-A0A7S3WBX6-F1
#
_entry.id   AF-A0A7S3WBX6-F1
#
_cell.length_a   1.000
_cell.length_b   1.000
_cell.length_c   1.000
_cell.angle_alpha   90.00
_cell.angle_beta   90.00
_cell.angle_gamma   90.00
#
_symmetry.space_group_name_H-M   'P 1'
#
loop_
_entity.id
_entity.type
_entity.pdbx_description
1 polymer ?
#
loop_
_entity_poly.entity_id
_entity_poly.type
_entity_poly.pdbx_seq_one_letter_code
_entity_poly.pdbx_strand_id
1 'polypeptide(L)'
;WEARMQFNFTKPPNQADMFFGIELEEYVPMNSATKGLMATLVKTLKGVVGNQIYHSPGDDPEKVSGELERPLFVMPMWAFDQIIVTPEGETPPDLSDENLGELGSKR
;
A
#
# COMPACT_ATOMS: atom_id res chain seq x y z
N TRP A 1 9.58 -11.76 -5.66
CA TRP A 1 8.21 -11.80 -6.20
C TRP A 1 7.84 -10.37 -6.56
N GLU A 2 7.08 -10.16 -7.63
CA GLU A 2 6.66 -8.85 -8.12
C GLU A 2 5.14 -8.90 -8.32
N ALA A 3 4.43 -7.86 -7.89
CA ALA A 3 3.01 -7.71 -8.14
C ALA A 3 2.79 -6.55 -9.11
N ARG A 4 2.29 -6.87 -10.32
CA ARG A 4 1.97 -5.90 -11.37
C ARG A 4 0.46 -5.71 -11.45
N MET A 5 0.00 -4.47 -11.47
CA MET A 5 -1.42 -4.13 -11.50
C MET A 5 -1.66 -3.01 -12.52
N GLN A 6 -2.75 -3.09 -13.27
CA GLN A 6 -3.20 -2.04 -14.19
C GLN A 6 -4.62 -1.63 -13.84
N PHE A 7 -4.87 -0.32 -13.78
CA PHE A 7 -6.17 0.26 -13.51
C PHE A 7 -6.56 1.21 -14.64
N ASN A 8 -7.85 1.22 -14.99
CA ASN A 8 -8.43 2.19 -15.92
C ASN A 8 -9.45 3.03 -15.15
N PHE A 9 -9.25 4.34 -15.12
CA PHE A 9 -10.12 5.26 -14.40
C PHE A 9 -11.02 6.03 -15.38
N THR A 10 -12.33 6.07 -15.12
CA THR A 10 -13.28 6.87 -15.91
C THR A 10 -13.10 8.38 -15.73
N LYS A 11 -12.54 8.79 -14.59
CA LYS A 11 -12.18 10.18 -14.29
C LYS A 11 -10.75 10.21 -13.76
N PRO A 12 -9.93 11.20 -14.14
CA PRO A 12 -8.57 11.28 -13.66
C PRO A 12 -8.57 11.40 -12.13
N PRO A 13 -7.96 10.44 -11.41
CA PRO A 13 -7.87 10.52 -9.97
C PRO A 13 -6.87 11.59 -9.56
N ASN A 14 -7.10 12.23 -8.42
CA ASN A 14 -6.08 13.06 -7.81
C ASN A 14 -5.04 12.14 -7.14
N GLN A 15 -3.79 12.23 -7.58
CA GLN A 15 -2.71 11.37 -7.09
C GLN A 15 -2.51 11.49 -5.57
N ALA A 16 -2.78 12.66 -4.99
CA ALA A 16 -2.67 12.88 -3.54
C ALA A 16 -3.73 12.10 -2.73
N ASP A 17 -4.81 11.67 -3.37
CA ASP A 17 -5.94 10.98 -2.75
C ASP A 17 -5.94 9.47 -3.07
N MET A 18 -4.89 8.97 -3.73
CA MET A 18 -4.78 7.55 -4.08
C MET A 18 -3.89 6.78 -3.12
N PHE A 19 -4.47 5.73 -2.55
CA PHE A 19 -3.81 4.85 -1.61
C PHE A 19 -3.90 3.40 -2.06
N PHE A 20 -2.88 2.62 -1.72
CA PHE A 20 -2.87 1.19 -1.86
C PHE A 20 -2.80 0.55 -0.47
N GLY A 21 -3.68 -0.40 -0.22
CA GLY A 21 -3.80 -1.10 1.05
C GLY A 21 -3.67 -2.60 0.89
N ILE A 22 -2.99 -3.25 1.82
CA ILE A 22 -2.97 -4.71 1.98
C ILE A 22 -3.58 -5.00 3.35
N GLU A 23 -4.53 -5.92 3.39
CA GLU A 23 -5.16 -6.44 4.60
C GLU A 23 -4.88 -7.94 4.70
N LEU A 24 -4.63 -8.43 5.91
CA LEU A 24 -4.57 -9.87 6.19
C LEU A 24 -5.94 -10.39 6.59
N GLU A 25 -6.25 -11.59 6.12
CA GLU A 25 -7.51 -12.27 6.47
C GLU A 25 -7.59 -12.61 7.96
N GLU A 26 -6.44 -12.96 8.56
CA GLU A 26 -6.35 -13.44 9.94
C GLU A 26 -5.45 -12.56 10.81
N TYR A 27 -5.78 -12.51 12.10
CA TYR A 27 -4.94 -11.88 13.11
C TYR A 27 -3.63 -12.65 13.30
N VAL A 28 -2.51 -11.94 13.36
CA VAL A 28 -1.20 -12.53 13.67
C VAL A 28 -0.83 -12.22 15.12
N PRO A 29 -0.80 -13.21 16.03
CA PRO A 29 -0.44 -12.96 17.42
C PRO A 29 0.98 -12.43 17.55
N MET A 30 1.12 -11.28 18.22
CA MET A 30 2.41 -10.65 18.49
C MET A 30 2.54 -10.29 19.96
N ASN A 31 3.74 -10.45 20.50
CA ASN A 31 4.05 -9.94 21.83
C ASN A 31 4.14 -8.39 21.84
N SER A 32 4.06 -7.79 23.03
CA SER A 32 4.05 -6.33 23.20
C SER A 32 5.33 -5.65 22.70
N ALA A 33 6.48 -6.32 22.77
CA ALA A 33 7.75 -5.78 22.29
C ALA A 33 7.74 -5.62 20.76
N THR A 34 7.25 -6.64 20.04
CA THR A 34 7.09 -6.60 18.58
C THR A 34 6.10 -5.51 18.17
N LYS A 35 4.95 -5.40 18.87
CA LYS A 35 3.98 -4.30 18.63
C LYS A 35 4.61 -2.92 18.83
N GLY A 36 5.41 -2.76 19.88
CA GLY A 36 6.12 -1.50 20.19
C GLY A 36 7.18 -1.13 19.15
N LEU A 37 7.98 -2.11 18.69
CA LEU A 37 8.96 -1.88 17.63
C LEU A 37 8.27 -1.48 16.32
N MET A 38 7.19 -2.18 15.96
CA MET A 38 6.40 -1.89 14.76
C MET A 38 5.79 -0.49 14.81
N ALA A 39 5.20 -0.09 15.95
CA ALA A 39 4.68 1.27 16.14
C ALA A 39 5.78 2.34 15.99
N THR A 40 6.99 2.05 16.46
CA THR A 40 8.15 2.95 16.31
C THR A 40 8.58 3.07 14.84
N LEU A 41 8.68 1.96 14.12
CA LEU A 41 9.00 1.95 12.69
C LEU A 41 7.97 2.75 11.88
N VAL A 42 6.68 2.52 12.12
CA VAL A 42 5.60 3.26 11.45
C VAL A 42 5.69 4.75 11.77
N LYS A 43 5.98 5.12 13.02
CA LYS A 43 6.18 6.54 13.41
C LYS A 43 7.36 7.17 12.68
N THR A 44 8.48 6.45 12.53
CA THR A 44 9.65 6.91 11.78
C THR A 44 9.30 7.12 10.30
N LEU A 45 8.61 6.17 9.68
CA LEU A 45 8.16 6.28 8.28
C LEU A 45 7.23 7.50 8.09
N LYS A 46 6.27 7.70 9.00
CA LYS A 46 5.41 8.89 9.01
C LYS A 46 6.19 10.20 9.13
N GLY A 47 7.34 10.19 9.82
CA GLY A 47 8.23 11.34 9.87
C GLY A 47 8.86 11.72 8.52
N VAL A 48 8.99 10.74 7.61
CA VAL A 48 9.60 10.93 6.28
C VAL A 48 8.53 11.26 5.22
N VAL A 49 7.42 10.53 5.22
CA VAL A 49 6.38 10.66 4.16
C VAL A 49 5.13 11.42 4.60
N GLY A 50 5.12 11.94 5.83
CA GLY A 50 3.96 12.55 6.47
C GLY A 50 2.93 11.51 6.94
N ASN A 51 1.71 11.97 7.20
CA ASN A 51 0.60 11.11 7.66
C ASN A 51 -0.05 10.27 6.55
N GLN A 52 0.66 10.01 5.45
CA GLN A 52 0.14 9.28 4.28
C GLN A 52 0.26 7.76 4.40
N ILE A 53 0.99 7.26 5.41
CA ILE A 53 1.04 5.83 5.73
C ILE A 53 0.11 5.53 6.89
N TYR A 54 -0.64 4.44 6.79
CA TYR A 54 -1.39 3.84 7.88
C TYR A 54 -0.99 2.39 8.07
N HIS A 55 -0.94 1.94 9.31
CA HIS A 55 -0.59 0.58 9.65
C HIS A 55 -1.29 0.21 10.95
N SER A 56 -2.00 -0.90 10.96
CA SER A 56 -2.54 -1.51 12.17
C SER A 56 -2.11 -2.98 12.25
N PRO A 57 -1.62 -3.46 13.41
CA PRO A 57 -1.42 -4.89 13.62
C PRO A 57 -2.75 -5.64 13.79
N GLY A 58 -3.89 -4.94 13.73
CA GLY A 58 -5.22 -5.47 13.97
C GLY A 58 -5.54 -5.65 15.46
N ASP A 59 -6.82 -5.86 15.71
CA ASP A 59 -7.37 -6.19 17.01
C ASP A 59 -7.26 -7.69 17.30
N ASP A 60 -6.94 -8.01 18.56
CA ASP A 60 -6.89 -9.39 19.02
C ASP A 60 -8.33 -9.89 19.23
N PRO A 61 -8.80 -10.89 18.45
CA PRO A 61 -10.18 -11.36 18.50
C PRO A 61 -10.54 -12.01 19.85
N GLU A 62 -9.55 -12.41 20.66
CA GLU A 62 -9.79 -12.94 22.00
C GLU A 62 -9.99 -11.84 23.04
N LYS A 63 -9.61 -10.59 22.73
CA LYS A 63 -9.62 -9.46 23.68
C LYS A 63 -10.65 -8.39 23.34
N VAL A 64 -11.09 -8.33 22.08
CA VAL A 64 -12.01 -7.31 21.59
C VAL A 64 -13.32 -7.97 21.17
N SER A 65 -14.44 -7.41 21.59
CA SER A 65 -15.78 -7.83 21.19
C SER A 65 -16.40 -6.80 20.25
N GLY A 66 -16.97 -7.22 19.13
CA GLY A 66 -17.65 -6.34 18.16
C GLY A 66 -16.91 -6.26 16.82
N GLU A 67 -16.91 -5.09 16.20
CA GLU A 67 -16.12 -4.83 14.99
C GLU A 67 -14.63 -4.87 15.33
N LEU A 68 -13.88 -5.68 14.58
CA LEU A 68 -12.44 -5.86 14.75
C LEU A 68 -11.73 -5.18 13.59
N GLU A 69 -10.73 -4.35 13.89
CA GLU A 69 -9.80 -3.92 12.87
C GLU A 69 -8.89 -5.10 12.47
N ARG A 70 -8.78 -5.37 11.17
CA ARG A 70 -7.87 -6.40 10.66
C ARG A 70 -6.44 -5.87 10.55
N PRO A 71 -5.42 -6.74 10.61
CA PRO A 71 -4.05 -6.33 10.35
C PRO A 71 -3.94 -5.78 8.92
N LEU A 72 -3.47 -4.55 8.78
CA LEU A 72 -3.44 -3.88 7.50
C LEU A 72 -2.33 -2.82 7.41
N PHE A 73 -1.90 -2.57 6.18
CA PHE A 73 -0.96 -1.52 5.84
C PHE A 73 -1.47 -0.75 4.62
N VAL A 74 -1.39 0.57 4.68
CA VAL A 74 -1.80 1.49 3.62
C VAL A 74 -0.68 2.48 3.35
N MET A 75 -0.40 2.72 2.07
CA MET A 75 0.59 3.68 1.60
C MET A 75 0.05 4.49 0.41
N PRO A 76 0.57 5.70 0.15
CA PRO A 76 0.16 6.46 -1.02
C PRO A 76 0.73 5.82 -2.29
N MET A 77 -0.01 5.86 -3.39
CA MET A 77 0.43 5.26 -4.66
C MET A 77 1.72 5.88 -5.21
N TRP A 78 2.01 7.13 -4.91
CA TRP A 78 3.27 7.75 -5.35
C TRP A 78 4.52 7.09 -4.77
N ALA A 79 4.38 6.31 -3.68
CA ALA A 79 5.48 5.62 -3.01
C ALA A 79 5.82 4.25 -3.62
N PHE A 80 5.20 3.88 -4.74
CA PHE A 80 5.59 2.72 -5.54
C PHE A 80 6.94 2.97 -6.23
N ASP A 81 7.73 1.92 -6.39
CA ASP A 81 9.03 1.98 -7.06
C ASP A 81 8.89 2.37 -8.55
N GLN A 82 7.79 1.98 -9.20
CA GLN A 82 7.50 2.26 -10.59
C GLN A 82 6.03 2.66 -10.78
N ILE A 83 5.80 3.75 -11.51
CA ILE A 83 4.45 4.18 -11.93
C ILE A 83 4.47 4.44 -13.43
N ILE A 84 3.57 3.77 -14.16
CA ILE A 84 3.37 3.95 -15.59
C ILE A 84 1.99 4.59 -15.78
N VAL A 85 1.97 5.80 -16.34
CA VAL A 85 0.72 6.50 -16.70
C VAL A 85 0.58 6.44 -18.21
N THR A 86 -0.49 5.79 -18.68
CA THR A 86 -0.85 5.76 -20.10
C THR A 86 -1.93 6.82 -20.35
N PRO A 87 -1.67 7.82 -21.22
CA PRO A 87 -2.67 8.82 -21.61
C PRO A 87 -3.93 8.21 -22.24
N GLU A 88 -5.03 8.96 -22.18
CA GLU A 88 -6.28 8.55 -22.83
C GLU A 88 -6.10 8.38 -24.34
N GLY A 89 -6.56 7.25 -24.89
CA GLY A 89 -6.43 6.91 -26.31
C GLY A 89 -5.14 6.20 -26.69
N GLU A 90 -4.17 6.09 -25.77
CA GLU A 90 -2.97 5.27 -25.97
C GLU A 90 -3.18 3.82 -25.51
N THR A 91 -2.31 2.92 -25.97
CA THR A 91 -2.33 1.51 -25.57
C THR A 91 -1.38 1.31 -24.39
N PRO A 92 -1.85 0.83 -23.23
CA PRO A 92 -0.99 0.56 -22.10
C PRO A 92 -0.04 -0.60 -22.43
N PRO A 93 1.19 -0.62 -21.87
CA PRO A 93 2.12 -1.71 -22.10
C PRO A 93 1.58 -3.03 -21.53
N ASP A 94 2.00 -4.14 -22.12
CA ASP A 94 1.67 -5.47 -21.60
C ASP A 94 2.37 -5.67 -20.25
N LEU A 95 1.59 -6.03 -19.21
CA LEU A 95 2.12 -6.32 -17.88
C LEU A 95 3.10 -7.50 -17.88
N SER A 96 3.10 -8.35 -18.91
CA SER A 96 4.01 -9.47 -19.08
C SER A 96 5.28 -9.15 -19.89
N ASP A 97 5.42 -7.92 -20.41
CA ASP A 97 6.62 -7.50 -21.15
C ASP A 97 7.85 -7.56 -20.23
N GLU A 98 8.94 -8.15 -20.75
CA GLU A 98 10.23 -8.25 -20.06
C GLU A 98 10.87 -6.88 -19.84
N ASN A 99 10.58 -5.92 -20.73
CA ASN A 99 11.11 -4.56 -20.70
C ASN A 99 10.19 -3.58 -19.95
N LEU A 100 9.07 -4.05 -19.36
CA LEU A 100 8.15 -3.20 -18.61
C LEU A 100 8.89 -2.43 -17.49
N GLY A 101 9.87 -3.08 -16.87
CA GLY A 101 10.71 -2.51 -15.81
C GLY A 101 11.56 -1.31 -16.26
N GLU A 102 11.66 -1.02 -17.56
CA GLU A 102 12.38 0.15 -18.10
C GLU A 102 11.51 1.39 -18.24
N LEU A 103 10.17 1.22 -18.20
CA LEU A 103 9.20 2.28 -18.45
C LEU A 103 8.85 3.09 -17.18
N GLY A 104 8.07 4.15 -17.37
CA GLY A 104 7.47 4.93 -16.29
C GLY A 104 8.45 5.81 -15.51
N SER A 105 7.95 6.43 -14.44
CA SER A 105 8.79 7.14 -13.48
C SER A 105 9.36 6.15 -12.45
N LYS A 106 10.67 6.24 -12.26
CA LYS A 106 11.42 5.54 -11.20
C LYS A 106 11.86 6.56 -10.16
N ARG A 107 11.88 6.16 -8.89
CA ARG A 107 12.45 6.97 -7.80
C ARG A 107 13.88 6.56 -7.48
#